data_AF-A0A8B6XV86-F1
#
_entry.id   AF-A0A8B6XV86-F1
#
_cell.length_a   1.000
_cell.length_b   1.000
_cell.length_c   1.000
_cell.angle_alpha   90.00
_cell.angle_beta   90.00
_cell.angle_gamma   90.00
#
_symmetry.space_group_name_H-M   'P 1'
#
loop_
_entity.id
_entity.type
_entity.pdbx_description
1 polymer ?
#
loop_
_entity_poly.entity_id
_entity_poly.type
_entity_poly.pdbx_seq_one_letter_code
_entity_poly.pdbx_strand_id
1 'polypeptide(L)'
;MAAPDEFKELNKLTQNIELSSDLLFKIPSTESILLPLMQSNDVFILSAVLTGLINRIIWVTPDWLKLNFSFISKNYIGWFDFNDNERSYCACQAFFFKKYLTNYSCMYMNRNSKSPVKLEIPSSKCHQLKNFSFVVVNELKFEKLKLNSVSKFFVDIDEDFFGVESGVQAFMNKGLTLKLHKHLNNQLSQIICPFSIPEETYADEAIRNMFKNIVKMKKMDFSGELILSALKRDFIDLSNRFNCMSSDDLNIKNNMFSVDTIDTAYKIDTILKNISFLIYQESNYELEALASARYCLSNSPVLMFQPNFGICSGNIYPDDSLNQIYVGSNQEIEQRGKRLTSILKKVNSRGILKFVSVARSLRDGYTPRHQQRTIENVIQKSLEETALVCNKKIKIKYDKHLLFGKKGWVL
;
A
#
# COMPACT_ATOMS: atom_id res chain seq x y z
N MET A 1 -30.90 8.81 0.29
CA MET A 1 -31.66 7.73 -0.36
C MET A 1 -31.46 7.86 -1.87
N ALA A 2 -30.73 6.94 -2.49
CA ALA A 2 -30.64 6.84 -3.95
C ALA A 2 -32.03 6.45 -4.51
N ALA A 3 -32.47 7.10 -5.58
CA ALA A 3 -33.78 6.84 -6.17
C ALA A 3 -33.86 5.38 -6.70
N PRO A 4 -35.04 4.72 -6.62
CA PRO A 4 -35.25 3.37 -7.16
C PRO A 4 -34.81 3.18 -8.62
N ASP A 5 -34.74 4.27 -9.39
CA ASP A 5 -34.33 4.29 -10.80
C ASP A 5 -32.81 4.11 -11.00
N GLU A 6 -31.96 4.59 -10.07
CA GLU A 6 -30.51 4.40 -10.17
C GLU A 6 -30.13 2.91 -10.14
N PHE A 7 -30.88 2.09 -9.39
CA PHE A 7 -30.62 0.66 -9.24
C PHE A 7 -31.04 -0.16 -10.46
N LYS A 8 -32.13 0.24 -11.13
CA LYS A 8 -32.56 -0.37 -12.40
C LYS A 8 -31.57 -0.01 -13.52
N GLU A 9 -31.06 1.21 -13.53
CA GLU A 9 -30.04 1.63 -14.49
C GLU A 9 -28.69 0.94 -14.27
N LEU A 10 -28.26 0.78 -13.02
CA LEU A 10 -27.05 0.02 -12.71
C LEU A 10 -27.16 -1.41 -13.24
N ASN A 11 -28.28 -2.09 -12.99
CA ASN A 11 -28.51 -3.43 -13.52
C ASN A 11 -28.57 -3.49 -15.06
N LYS A 12 -29.09 -2.46 -15.74
CA LYS A 12 -29.18 -2.41 -17.21
C LYS A 12 -27.83 -2.13 -17.88
N LEU A 13 -27.06 -1.19 -17.35
CA LEU A 13 -25.71 -0.84 -17.85
C LEU A 13 -24.71 -1.97 -17.61
N THR A 14 -24.90 -2.74 -16.53
CA THR A 14 -24.04 -3.88 -16.23
C THR A 14 -24.35 -5.12 -17.09
N GLN A 15 -25.49 -5.17 -17.76
CA GLN A 15 -25.90 -6.29 -18.62
C GLN A 15 -25.46 -6.14 -20.09
N ASN A 16 -25.25 -4.91 -20.58
CA ASN A 16 -25.12 -4.62 -22.03
C ASN A 16 -23.67 -4.38 -22.52
N ILE A 17 -22.66 -5.00 -21.92
CA ILE A 17 -21.27 -4.86 -22.38
C ILE A 17 -20.77 -6.24 -22.84
N GLU A 18 -21.02 -6.57 -24.10
CA GLU A 18 -20.41 -7.72 -24.77
C GLU A 18 -18.95 -7.40 -25.12
N LEU A 19 -18.05 -8.39 -24.99
CA LEU A 19 -16.68 -8.30 -25.45
C LEU A 19 -16.26 -9.59 -26.17
N SER A 20 -15.55 -9.38 -27.29
CA SER A 20 -14.98 -10.42 -28.14
C SER A 20 -13.99 -11.29 -27.37
N SER A 21 -14.07 -12.60 -27.59
CA SER A 21 -13.44 -13.65 -26.80
C SER A 21 -11.94 -13.86 -26.99
N ASP A 22 -11.27 -13.13 -27.87
CA ASP A 22 -9.93 -13.52 -28.31
C ASP A 22 -8.88 -12.44 -28.04
N LEU A 23 -8.28 -12.49 -26.85
CA LEU A 23 -6.94 -11.93 -26.60
C LEU A 23 -6.31 -12.72 -25.45
N LEU A 24 -5.56 -13.75 -25.82
CA LEU A 24 -4.65 -14.48 -24.94
C LEU A 24 -3.61 -13.52 -24.38
N PHE A 25 -3.32 -13.72 -23.09
CA PHE A 25 -2.27 -13.09 -22.28
C PHE A 25 -1.04 -12.64 -23.10
N LYS A 26 -0.70 -11.35 -23.03
CA LYS A 26 0.71 -10.95 -22.97
C LYS A 26 0.98 -10.48 -21.56
N ILE A 27 1.66 -11.32 -20.78
CA ILE A 27 2.28 -10.89 -19.53
C ILE A 27 3.21 -9.73 -19.89
N PRO A 28 3.10 -8.56 -19.25
CA PRO A 28 4.07 -7.48 -19.42
C PRO A 28 5.47 -8.06 -19.15
N SER A 29 6.29 -8.16 -20.20
CA SER A 29 7.55 -8.91 -20.15
C SER A 29 8.78 -8.02 -20.14
N THR A 30 8.61 -6.71 -20.32
CA THR A 30 9.71 -5.75 -20.29
C THR A 30 9.62 -4.87 -19.06
N GLU A 31 10.76 -4.59 -18.45
CA GLU A 31 10.87 -3.68 -17.31
C GLU A 31 10.28 -2.30 -17.64
N SER A 32 10.47 -1.80 -18.86
CA SER A 32 9.87 -0.54 -19.33
C SER A 32 8.34 -0.48 -19.24
N ILE A 33 7.65 -1.62 -19.28
CA ILE A 33 6.20 -1.73 -19.13
C ILE A 33 5.86 -2.02 -17.66
N LEU A 34 6.57 -2.92 -16.98
CA LEU A 34 6.31 -3.29 -15.58
C LEU A 34 6.54 -2.14 -14.59
N LEU A 35 7.56 -1.30 -14.84
CA LEU A 35 7.97 -0.24 -13.94
C LEU A 35 6.90 0.84 -13.72
N PRO A 36 6.28 1.43 -14.77
CA PRO A 36 5.08 2.27 -14.64
C PRO A 36 3.93 1.65 -13.83
N LEU A 37 3.81 0.32 -13.86
CA LEU A 37 2.62 -0.42 -13.49
C LEU A 37 2.62 -0.87 -12.00
N MET A 38 3.76 -0.73 -11.32
CA MET A 38 3.98 -1.20 -9.94
C MET A 38 4.34 -0.07 -8.95
N GLN A 39 4.22 1.20 -9.34
CA GLN A 39 4.79 2.34 -8.61
C GLN A 39 3.86 3.00 -7.57
N SER A 40 2.58 2.61 -7.48
CA SER A 40 1.63 3.15 -6.50
C SER A 40 0.50 2.16 -6.27
N ASN A 41 -0.21 2.32 -5.15
CA ASN A 41 -1.43 1.59 -4.83
C ASN A 41 -2.40 1.65 -6.01
N ASP A 42 -3.07 0.54 -6.27
CA ASP A 42 -4.10 0.38 -7.32
C ASP A 42 -3.64 0.53 -8.77
N VAL A 43 -2.38 0.87 -9.05
CA VAL A 43 -1.87 0.99 -10.43
C VAL A 43 -1.92 -0.36 -11.16
N PHE A 44 -1.83 -1.47 -10.43
CA PHE A 44 -2.01 -2.81 -11.00
C PHE A 44 -3.41 -3.01 -11.63
N ILE A 45 -4.44 -2.28 -11.16
CA ILE A 45 -5.79 -2.32 -11.72
C ILE A 45 -5.80 -1.70 -13.12
N LEU A 46 -5.19 -0.52 -13.27
CA LEU A 46 -5.05 0.12 -14.58
C LEU A 46 -4.18 -0.71 -15.53
N SER A 47 -3.18 -1.39 -14.98
CA SER A 47 -2.32 -2.34 -15.70
C SER A 47 -3.11 -3.54 -16.24
N ALA A 48 -4.00 -4.09 -15.43
CA ALA A 48 -4.93 -5.14 -15.84
C ALA A 48 -5.87 -4.65 -16.95
N VAL A 49 -6.27 -3.38 -16.95
CA VAL A 49 -7.04 -2.79 -18.07
C VAL A 49 -6.19 -2.66 -19.34
N LEU A 50 -4.96 -2.12 -19.24
CA LEU A 50 -4.07 -1.93 -20.40
C LEU A 50 -3.78 -3.24 -21.12
N THR A 51 -3.54 -4.29 -20.36
CA THR A 51 -3.26 -5.65 -20.86
C THR A 51 -4.51 -6.36 -21.41
N GLY A 52 -5.71 -5.80 -21.18
CA GLY A 52 -6.98 -6.41 -21.55
C GLY A 52 -7.43 -7.54 -20.62
N LEU A 53 -6.77 -7.73 -19.47
CA LEU A 53 -7.14 -8.72 -18.47
C LEU A 53 -8.53 -8.42 -17.88
N ILE A 54 -8.82 -7.13 -17.67
CA ILE A 54 -10.13 -6.64 -17.23
C ILE A 54 -10.58 -5.47 -18.11
N ASN A 55 -11.89 -5.29 -18.21
CA ASN A 55 -12.54 -4.18 -18.92
C ASN A 55 -13.64 -3.54 -18.07
N ARG A 56 -13.82 -4.05 -16.86
CA ARG A 56 -14.85 -3.63 -15.93
C ARG A 56 -14.33 -3.80 -14.52
N ILE A 57 -14.45 -2.73 -13.76
CA ILE A 57 -14.05 -2.66 -12.36
C ILE A 57 -15.33 -2.37 -11.55
N ILE A 58 -15.54 -3.17 -10.51
CA ILE A 58 -16.57 -2.92 -9.50
C ILE A 58 -15.84 -2.67 -8.20
N TRP A 59 -15.75 -1.40 -7.81
CA TRP A 59 -15.17 -0.97 -6.55
C TRP A 59 -16.23 -1.06 -5.46
N VAL A 60 -16.00 -1.95 -4.49
CA VAL A 60 -16.93 -2.16 -3.38
C VAL A 60 -16.39 -1.44 -2.16
N THR A 61 -17.05 -0.35 -1.76
CA THR A 61 -16.64 0.46 -0.62
C THR A 61 -17.27 -0.04 0.67
N PRO A 62 -16.56 0.02 1.81
CA PRO A 62 -17.17 -0.23 3.11
C PRO A 62 -18.23 0.83 3.45
N ASP A 63 -19.21 0.46 4.28
CA ASP A 63 -20.26 1.38 4.74
C ASP A 63 -19.74 2.49 5.67
N TRP A 64 -18.57 2.32 6.31
CA TRP A 64 -18.00 3.32 7.22
C TRP A 64 -17.53 4.58 6.50
N LEU A 65 -17.25 4.51 5.19
CA LEU A 65 -16.94 5.68 4.36
C LEU A 65 -18.16 6.61 4.17
N LYS A 66 -19.36 6.17 4.57
CA LYS A 66 -20.63 6.93 4.47
C LYS A 66 -20.90 7.52 3.07
N LEU A 67 -20.38 6.87 2.03
CA LEU A 67 -20.62 7.26 0.65
C LEU A 67 -22.09 6.99 0.30
N ASN A 68 -22.88 8.06 0.25
CA ASN A 68 -24.31 7.97 -0.06
C ASN A 68 -24.58 7.74 -1.54
N PHE A 69 -23.57 7.92 -2.39
CA PHE A 69 -23.69 7.82 -3.84
C PHE A 69 -23.13 6.49 -4.36
N SER A 70 -23.67 6.06 -5.49
CA SER A 70 -23.11 4.99 -6.30
C SER A 70 -23.06 5.54 -7.71
N PHE A 71 -21.95 5.34 -8.41
CA PHE A 71 -21.80 5.90 -9.73
C PHE A 71 -21.22 4.89 -10.70
N ILE A 72 -21.52 5.13 -11.96
CA ILE A 72 -20.94 4.41 -13.08
C ILE A 72 -20.22 5.46 -13.91
N SER A 73 -19.02 5.12 -14.34
CA SER A 73 -18.31 5.88 -15.33
C SER A 73 -17.85 4.99 -16.47
N LYS A 74 -17.84 5.56 -17.67
CA LYS A 74 -17.08 5.05 -18.80
C LYS A 74 -15.73 5.72 -18.77
N ASN A 75 -14.70 4.91 -18.92
CA ASN A 75 -13.34 5.36 -18.81
C ASN A 75 -12.54 4.85 -20.00
N TYR A 76 -11.49 5.57 -20.33
CA TYR A 76 -10.48 5.06 -21.22
C TYR A 76 -9.10 5.49 -20.78
N ILE A 77 -8.13 4.66 -21.13
CA ILE A 77 -6.71 4.94 -20.92
C ILE A 77 -6.03 5.02 -22.28
N GLY A 78 -5.04 5.90 -22.36
CA GLY A 78 -4.38 6.27 -23.60
C GLY A 78 -2.96 6.77 -23.39
N TRP A 79 -2.39 7.30 -24.46
CA TRP A 79 -1.15 8.06 -24.42
C TRP A 79 -1.40 9.54 -24.69
N PHE A 80 -0.62 10.38 -24.04
CA PHE A 80 -0.54 11.81 -24.24
C PHE A 80 0.89 12.13 -24.68
N ASP A 81 1.04 12.70 -25.87
CA ASP A 81 2.32 13.21 -26.37
C ASP A 81 2.53 14.63 -25.81
N PHE A 82 3.60 14.81 -25.04
CA PHE A 82 4.00 16.13 -24.57
C PHE A 82 4.64 16.94 -25.69
N ASN A 83 5.62 16.30 -26.32
CA ASN A 83 6.48 16.76 -27.41
C ASN A 83 6.80 15.55 -28.30
N ASP A 84 7.46 15.75 -29.46
CA ASP A 84 7.70 14.70 -30.48
C ASP A 84 8.41 13.42 -29.97
N ASN A 85 9.08 13.47 -28.81
CA ASN A 85 9.83 12.34 -28.25
C ASN A 85 9.40 11.91 -26.83
N GLU A 86 8.39 12.55 -26.22
CA GLU A 86 7.97 12.23 -24.84
C GLU A 86 6.49 11.88 -24.74
N ARG A 87 6.21 10.66 -24.28
CA ARG A 87 4.87 10.11 -24.06
C ARG A 87 4.60 9.86 -22.59
N SER A 88 3.37 10.10 -22.17
CA SER A 88 2.87 9.64 -20.88
C SER A 88 1.49 9.01 -20.98
N TYR A 89 1.17 8.17 -19.99
CA TYR A 89 -0.17 7.61 -19.89
C TYR A 89 -1.16 8.67 -19.45
N CYS A 90 -2.31 8.71 -20.13
CA CYS A 90 -3.46 9.49 -19.73
C CYS A 90 -4.64 8.58 -19.40
N ALA A 91 -5.48 9.03 -18.47
CA ALA A 91 -6.73 8.38 -18.09
C ALA A 91 -7.86 9.39 -18.19
N CYS A 92 -8.97 8.97 -18.79
CA CYS A 92 -10.13 9.79 -19.08
C CYS A 92 -11.37 9.15 -18.48
N GLN A 93 -12.20 9.97 -17.86
CA GLN A 93 -13.39 9.54 -17.16
C GLN A 93 -14.60 10.38 -17.58
N ALA A 94 -15.70 9.71 -17.90
CA ALA A 94 -17.01 10.31 -18.12
C ALA A 94 -18.04 9.63 -17.22
N PHE A 95 -18.82 10.44 -16.51
CA PHE A 95 -19.83 9.98 -15.57
C PHE A 95 -21.20 9.85 -16.24
N PHE A 96 -22.03 8.94 -15.75
CA PHE A 96 -23.44 8.94 -16.09
C PHE A 96 -24.23 9.78 -15.10
N PHE A 97 -24.89 10.83 -15.59
CA PHE A 97 -25.82 11.64 -14.80
C PHE A 97 -27.20 11.62 -15.48
N LYS A 98 -28.21 11.06 -14.79
CA LYS A 98 -29.60 10.95 -15.29
C LYS A 98 -29.69 10.43 -16.75
N LYS A 99 -28.99 9.33 -17.06
CA LYS A 99 -28.84 8.71 -18.41
C LYS A 99 -27.91 9.40 -19.41
N TYR A 100 -27.47 10.63 -19.15
CA TYR A 100 -26.55 11.33 -20.05
C TYR A 100 -25.11 11.09 -19.64
N LEU A 101 -24.25 10.81 -20.62
CA LEU A 101 -22.82 10.74 -20.42
C LEU A 101 -22.27 12.17 -20.37
N THR A 102 -21.54 12.52 -19.32
CA THR A 102 -20.83 13.81 -19.25
C THR A 102 -19.69 13.84 -20.27
N ASN A 103 -19.13 15.04 -20.48
CA ASN A 103 -17.84 15.13 -21.15
C ASN A 103 -16.77 14.35 -20.37
N TYR A 104 -15.78 13.84 -21.10
CA TYR A 104 -14.61 13.21 -20.51
C TYR A 104 -13.73 14.26 -19.86
N SER A 105 -13.43 14.09 -18.57
CA SER A 105 -12.30 14.76 -17.93
C SER A 105 -11.10 13.82 -18.01
N CYS A 106 -9.96 14.35 -18.46
CA CYS A 106 -8.77 13.58 -18.75
C CYS A 106 -7.58 14.12 -17.98
N MET A 107 -6.78 13.20 -17.44
CA MET A 107 -5.60 13.54 -16.67
C MET A 107 -4.42 12.64 -17.05
N TYR A 108 -3.20 13.16 -16.93
CA TYR A 108 -1.98 12.37 -16.97
C TYR A 108 -1.15 12.65 -15.71
N MET A 109 -0.23 11.73 -15.38
CA MET A 109 0.74 11.97 -14.30
C MET A 109 2.04 12.53 -14.87
N ASN A 110 2.42 13.74 -14.46
CA ASN A 110 3.73 14.28 -14.76
C ASN A 110 4.78 13.55 -13.92
N ARG A 111 5.73 12.88 -14.60
CA ARG A 111 6.81 12.14 -13.94
C ARG A 111 8.08 12.96 -13.73
N ASN A 112 8.20 14.10 -14.41
CA ASN A 112 9.38 14.96 -14.33
C ASN A 112 9.32 15.86 -13.08
N SER A 113 8.20 15.89 -12.36
CA SER A 113 8.10 16.58 -11.07
C SER A 113 8.58 15.70 -9.93
N LYS A 114 9.29 16.31 -8.96
CA LYS A 114 9.77 15.65 -7.72
C LYS A 114 8.66 14.95 -6.92
N SER A 115 7.41 15.31 -7.18
CA SER A 115 6.22 14.60 -6.71
C SER A 115 5.29 14.43 -7.92
N PRO A 116 4.75 13.23 -8.20
CA PRO A 116 3.86 13.02 -9.34
C PRO A 116 2.64 13.92 -9.22
N VAL A 117 2.46 14.86 -10.16
CA VAL A 117 1.28 15.74 -10.18
C VAL A 117 0.33 15.25 -11.26
N LYS A 118 -0.95 15.10 -10.90
CA LYS A 118 -2.03 14.86 -11.87
C LYS A 118 -2.36 16.18 -12.55
N LEU A 119 -2.22 16.22 -13.88
CA LEU A 119 -2.49 17.40 -14.69
C LEU A 119 -3.63 17.11 -15.65
N GLU A 120 -4.58 18.04 -15.74
CA GLU A 120 -5.73 17.93 -16.64
C GLU A 120 -5.32 18.24 -18.08
N ILE A 121 -5.88 17.48 -19.02
CA ILE A 121 -5.69 17.68 -20.46
C ILE A 121 -7.04 17.62 -21.19
N PRO A 122 -7.15 18.29 -22.35
CA PRO A 122 -8.30 18.08 -23.22
C PRO A 122 -8.41 16.60 -23.63
N SER A 123 -9.62 16.06 -23.66
CA SER A 123 -9.86 14.65 -24.01
C SER A 123 -9.37 14.27 -25.40
N SER A 124 -9.38 15.23 -26.34
CA SER A 124 -8.84 15.09 -27.70
C SER A 124 -7.33 14.84 -27.74
N LYS A 125 -6.58 15.20 -26.69
CA LYS A 125 -5.13 14.96 -26.60
C LYS A 125 -4.77 13.59 -26.02
N CYS A 126 -5.73 12.85 -25.49
CA CYS A 126 -5.49 11.52 -24.97
C CYS A 126 -5.79 10.47 -26.06
N HIS A 127 -4.75 9.96 -26.70
CA HIS A 127 -4.84 8.92 -27.73
C HIS A 127 -5.29 7.59 -27.11
N GLN A 128 -6.58 7.29 -27.25
CA GLN A 128 -7.23 6.15 -26.63
C GLN A 128 -6.61 4.80 -27.03
N LEU A 129 -6.32 3.96 -26.04
CA LEU A 129 -5.85 2.59 -26.22
C LEU A 129 -6.91 1.55 -25.81
N LYS A 130 -7.49 1.73 -24.62
CA LYS A 130 -8.41 0.76 -24.01
C LYS A 130 -9.55 1.47 -23.30
N ASN A 131 -10.75 0.91 -23.46
CA ASN A 131 -11.96 1.35 -22.77
C ASN A 131 -12.28 0.40 -21.63
N PHE A 132 -12.81 0.95 -20.54
CA PHE A 132 -13.31 0.17 -19.44
C PHE A 132 -14.46 0.86 -18.72
N SER A 133 -15.25 0.08 -17.99
CA SER A 133 -16.29 0.61 -17.10
C SER A 133 -15.81 0.57 -15.65
N PHE A 134 -16.16 1.59 -14.88
CA PHE A 134 -15.84 1.67 -13.47
C PHE A 134 -17.12 1.95 -12.69
N VAL A 135 -17.43 1.07 -11.75
CA VAL A 135 -18.64 1.14 -10.93
C VAL A 135 -18.22 1.23 -9.48
N VAL A 136 -18.68 2.26 -8.76
CA VAL A 136 -18.49 2.36 -7.31
C VAL A 136 -19.81 2.09 -6.63
N VAL A 137 -19.81 1.12 -5.72
CA VAL A 137 -20.97 0.77 -4.90
C VAL A 137 -20.53 0.53 -3.47
N ASN A 138 -21.41 0.75 -2.50
CA ASN A 138 -21.14 0.27 -1.15
C ASN A 138 -21.44 -1.23 -1.02
N GLU A 139 -20.84 -1.88 -0.02
CA GLU A 139 -20.99 -3.31 0.27
C GLU A 139 -22.46 -3.76 0.36
N LEU A 140 -23.32 -2.97 1.02
CA LEU A 140 -24.75 -3.29 1.19
C LEU A 140 -25.53 -3.25 -0.13
N LYS A 141 -25.16 -2.36 -1.06
CA LYS A 141 -25.76 -2.29 -2.40
C LYS A 141 -25.19 -3.37 -3.31
N PHE A 142 -23.92 -3.75 -3.16
CA PHE A 142 -23.32 -4.81 -3.96
C PHE A 142 -24.13 -6.12 -3.89
N GLU A 143 -24.62 -6.48 -2.70
CA GLU A 143 -25.44 -7.68 -2.48
C GLU A 143 -26.73 -7.70 -3.33
N LYS A 144 -27.22 -6.55 -3.78
CA LYS A 144 -28.43 -6.43 -4.60
C LYS A 144 -28.15 -6.39 -6.11
N LEU A 145 -26.89 -6.31 -6.53
CA LEU A 145 -26.52 -6.24 -7.95
C LEU A 145 -26.75 -7.56 -8.69
N LYS A 146 -27.25 -7.52 -9.93
CA LYS A 146 -27.30 -8.70 -10.78
C LYS A 146 -25.97 -8.87 -11.54
N LEU A 147 -25.29 -9.99 -11.31
CA LEU A 147 -23.98 -10.29 -11.94
C LEU A 147 -24.10 -11.22 -13.15
N ASN A 148 -25.29 -11.37 -13.73
CA ASN A 148 -25.61 -12.44 -14.69
C ASN A 148 -24.82 -12.38 -16.00
N SER A 149 -24.32 -11.20 -16.38
CA SER A 149 -23.58 -10.93 -17.62
C SER A 149 -22.07 -11.12 -17.49
N VAL A 150 -21.55 -11.42 -16.30
CA VAL A 150 -20.10 -11.54 -16.07
C VAL A 150 -19.66 -12.99 -16.17
N SER A 151 -18.70 -13.27 -17.05
CA SER A 151 -18.21 -14.63 -17.31
C SER A 151 -17.00 -15.02 -16.46
N LYS A 152 -16.24 -14.05 -15.93
CA LYS A 152 -15.04 -14.26 -15.10
C LYS A 152 -14.90 -13.12 -14.09
N PHE A 153 -14.50 -13.47 -12.87
CA PHE A 153 -14.15 -12.49 -11.83
C PHE A 153 -12.72 -12.68 -11.35
N PHE A 154 -12.07 -11.53 -11.15
CA PHE A 154 -10.89 -11.35 -10.32
C PHE A 154 -11.34 -10.53 -9.13
N VAL A 155 -10.96 -10.93 -7.92
CA VAL A 155 -11.25 -10.17 -6.71
C VAL A 155 -9.94 -9.73 -6.10
N ASP A 156 -9.85 -8.45 -5.76
CA ASP A 156 -8.79 -7.91 -4.94
C ASP A 156 -9.40 -7.44 -3.63
N ILE A 157 -8.84 -7.88 -2.51
CA ILE A 157 -9.32 -7.55 -1.16
C ILE A 157 -8.26 -6.67 -0.53
N ASP A 158 -8.59 -5.40 -0.30
CA ASP A 158 -7.77 -4.52 0.51
C ASP A 158 -8.13 -4.67 2.00
N GLU A 159 -7.12 -4.72 2.88
CA GLU A 159 -7.32 -4.74 4.32
C GLU A 159 -7.98 -3.46 4.84
N ASP A 160 -7.80 -2.34 4.15
CA ASP A 160 -8.40 -1.05 4.50
C ASP A 160 -9.94 -1.08 4.48
N PHE A 161 -10.54 -2.06 3.79
CA PHE A 161 -11.97 -2.36 3.82
C PHE A 161 -12.50 -2.53 5.27
N PHE A 162 -11.66 -3.04 6.16
CA PHE A 162 -12.01 -3.28 7.57
C PHE A 162 -11.80 -2.05 8.46
N GLY A 163 -11.01 -1.09 8.01
CA GLY A 163 -10.74 0.16 8.70
C GLY A 163 -9.39 0.74 8.33
N VAL A 164 -9.21 2.02 8.66
CA VAL A 164 -8.00 2.79 8.41
C VAL A 164 -7.49 3.42 9.70
N GLU A 165 -6.26 3.12 10.09
CA GLU A 165 -5.55 3.80 11.19
C GLU A 165 -4.22 4.33 10.70
N SER A 166 -3.91 5.61 10.94
CA SER A 166 -2.56 6.11 10.67
C SER A 166 -1.55 5.34 11.52
N GLY A 167 -0.55 4.75 10.86
CA GLY A 167 0.56 4.07 11.53
C GLY A 167 1.34 4.97 12.50
N VAL A 168 1.23 6.29 12.37
CA VAL A 168 1.86 7.28 13.26
C VAL A 168 0.97 7.65 14.46
N GLN A 169 -0.35 7.48 14.36
CA GLN A 169 -1.29 7.90 15.40
C GLN A 169 -1.02 7.20 16.74
N ALA A 170 -0.73 5.90 16.70
CA ALA A 170 -0.39 5.14 17.91
C ALA A 170 0.85 5.68 18.63
N PHE A 171 1.79 6.30 17.91
CA PHE A 171 2.98 6.94 18.46
C PHE A 171 2.68 8.33 19.01
N MET A 172 1.89 9.12 18.26
CA MET A 172 1.48 10.46 18.70
C MET A 172 0.63 10.42 19.97
N ASN A 173 -0.24 9.41 20.09
CA ASN A 173 -1.00 9.16 21.32
C ASN A 173 -0.10 8.87 22.52
N LYS A 174 1.17 8.49 22.28
CA LYS A 174 2.19 8.24 23.31
C LYS A 174 3.17 9.39 23.52
N GLY A 175 2.91 10.57 22.95
CA GLY A 175 3.75 11.77 23.12
C GLY A 175 4.79 11.98 22.01
N LEU A 176 5.05 10.97 21.16
CA LEU A 176 6.06 11.08 20.11
C LEU A 176 5.64 12.10 19.04
N THR A 177 6.47 13.15 18.87
CA THR A 177 6.19 14.20 17.88
C THR A 177 6.45 13.73 16.45
N LEU A 178 5.72 14.29 15.47
CA LEU A 178 6.00 14.06 14.04
C LEU A 178 7.42 14.48 13.64
N LYS A 179 7.97 15.50 14.30
CA LYS A 179 9.35 15.97 14.07
C LYS A 179 10.35 14.89 14.47
N LEU A 180 10.18 14.30 15.65
CA LEU A 180 11.01 13.21 16.13
C LEU A 180 10.89 11.98 15.21
N HIS A 181 9.67 11.61 14.83
CA HIS A 181 9.41 10.51 13.89
C HIS A 181 10.16 10.69 12.57
N LYS A 182 10.02 11.86 11.92
CA LYS A 182 10.71 12.19 10.68
C LYS A 182 12.23 12.18 10.85
N HIS A 183 12.72 12.74 11.95
CA HIS A 183 14.15 12.75 12.24
C HIS A 183 14.70 11.35 12.41
N LEU A 184 14.05 10.50 13.22
CA LEU A 184 14.48 9.12 13.43
C LEU A 184 14.49 8.31 12.12
N ASN A 185 13.44 8.43 11.30
CA ASN A 185 13.40 7.75 9.99
C ASN A 185 14.53 8.21 9.07
N ASN A 186 14.86 9.51 9.06
CA ASN A 186 15.98 10.04 8.29
C ASN A 186 17.33 9.52 8.79
N GLN A 187 17.49 9.28 10.08
CA GLN A 187 18.73 8.71 10.64
C GLN A 187 18.83 7.21 10.36
N LEU A 188 17.75 6.45 10.57
CA LEU A 188 17.72 5.00 10.35
C LEU A 188 17.97 4.64 8.88
N SER A 189 17.35 5.36 7.95
CA SER A 189 17.53 5.13 6.51
C SER A 189 18.95 5.37 5.99
N GLN A 190 19.77 6.12 6.73
CA GLN A 190 21.18 6.33 6.38
C GLN A 190 22.10 5.19 6.83
N ILE A 191 21.69 4.42 7.84
CA ILE A 191 22.52 3.33 8.42
C ILE A 191 22.00 1.96 7.99
N ILE A 192 20.70 1.84 7.71
CA ILE A 192 20.01 0.56 7.54
C ILE A 192 19.28 0.57 6.20
N CYS A 193 19.66 -0.35 5.32
CA CYS A 193 19.17 -0.45 3.94
C CYS A 193 18.98 -1.92 3.57
N PRO A 194 17.96 -2.58 4.13
CA PRO A 194 17.71 -3.98 3.79
C PRO A 194 17.31 -4.09 2.31
N PHE A 195 17.91 -5.02 1.58
CA PHE A 195 17.61 -5.29 0.16
C PHE A 195 16.69 -6.51 -0.03
N SER A 196 16.37 -7.21 1.07
CA SER A 196 15.53 -8.40 1.06
C SER A 196 14.56 -8.44 2.25
N ILE A 197 13.48 -9.21 2.14
CA ILE A 197 12.51 -9.39 3.24
C ILE A 197 13.15 -10.00 4.50
N PRO A 198 14.05 -11.01 4.41
CA PRO A 198 14.76 -11.50 5.59
C PRO A 198 15.60 -10.43 6.28
N GLU A 199 16.29 -9.58 5.50
CA GLU A 199 17.06 -8.45 5.99
C GLU A 199 16.18 -7.39 6.66
N GLU A 200 15.05 -7.04 6.04
CA GLU A 200 14.07 -6.11 6.60
C GLU A 200 13.50 -6.62 7.94
N THR A 201 13.21 -7.92 8.01
CA THR A 201 12.72 -8.57 9.23
C THR A 201 13.77 -8.54 10.34
N TYR A 202 15.04 -8.82 10.00
CA TYR A 202 16.14 -8.75 10.95
C TYR A 202 16.37 -7.31 11.45
N ALA A 203 16.32 -6.32 10.56
CA ALA A 203 16.46 -4.91 10.93
C ALA A 203 15.35 -4.46 11.90
N ASP A 204 14.09 -4.84 11.65
CA ASP A 204 12.98 -4.59 12.58
C ASP A 204 13.24 -5.16 13.96
N GLU A 205 13.65 -6.43 14.03
CA GLU A 205 13.91 -7.10 15.30
C GLU A 205 15.08 -6.48 16.05
N ALA A 206 16.18 -6.18 15.36
CA ALA A 206 17.37 -5.58 15.95
C ALA A 206 17.06 -4.20 16.56
N ILE A 207 16.37 -3.33 15.83
CA ILE A 207 16.01 -1.99 16.32
C ILE A 207 15.04 -2.06 17.50
N ARG A 208 14.02 -2.93 17.44
CA ARG A 208 13.12 -3.13 18.59
C ARG A 208 13.87 -3.61 19.83
N ASN A 209 14.78 -4.57 19.67
CA ASN A 209 15.57 -5.10 20.79
C ASN A 209 16.53 -4.04 21.35
N MET A 210 17.13 -3.23 20.49
CA MET A 210 17.96 -2.09 20.89
C MET A 210 17.15 -1.10 21.76
N PHE A 211 15.97 -0.66 21.32
CA PHE A 211 15.13 0.24 22.13
C PHE A 211 14.67 -0.41 23.45
N LYS A 212 14.34 -1.71 23.47
CA LYS A 212 14.03 -2.44 24.71
C LYS A 212 15.20 -2.44 25.69
N ASN A 213 16.42 -2.66 25.20
CA ASN A 213 17.62 -2.64 26.02
C ASN A 213 17.85 -1.25 26.62
N ILE A 214 17.62 -0.19 25.85
CA ILE A 214 17.75 1.19 26.33
C ILE A 214 16.72 1.51 27.41
N VAL A 215 15.44 1.13 27.21
CA VAL A 215 14.40 1.27 28.24
C VAL A 215 14.84 0.58 29.52
N LYS A 216 15.40 -0.64 29.42
CA LYS A 216 15.90 -1.39 30.58
C LYS A 216 17.07 -0.66 31.26
N MET A 217 18.05 -0.18 30.50
CA MET A 217 19.21 0.55 31.03
C MET A 217 18.80 1.86 31.72
N LYS A 218 17.87 2.62 31.11
CA LYS A 218 17.35 3.87 31.67
C LYS A 218 16.58 3.63 32.98
N LYS A 219 15.81 2.55 33.07
CA LYS A 219 15.14 2.14 34.32
C LYS A 219 16.10 1.67 35.43
N MET A 220 17.33 1.32 35.07
CA MET A 220 18.39 0.92 36.01
C MET A 220 19.35 2.08 36.32
N ASP A 221 19.00 3.32 35.93
CA ASP A 221 19.80 4.54 36.12
C ASP A 221 21.23 4.44 35.58
N PHE A 222 21.42 3.73 34.45
CA PHE A 222 22.71 3.71 33.75
C PHE A 222 23.07 5.11 33.23
N SER A 223 24.37 5.41 33.25
CA SER A 223 24.86 6.73 32.81
C SER A 223 24.67 6.98 31.31
N GLY A 224 24.61 8.29 30.99
CA GLY A 224 24.87 8.91 29.69
C GLY A 224 25.61 8.02 28.70
N GLU A 225 26.87 7.81 29.07
CA GLU A 225 27.92 7.22 28.28
C GLU A 225 27.76 5.72 28.09
N LEU A 226 27.19 5.00 29.05
CA LEU A 226 26.97 3.56 28.95
C LEU A 226 25.88 3.24 27.93
N ILE A 227 24.78 4.01 27.91
CA ILE A 227 23.73 3.86 26.90
C ILE A 227 24.26 4.22 25.51
N LEU A 228 25.04 5.32 25.40
CA LEU A 228 25.66 5.72 24.14
C LEU A 228 26.63 4.63 23.62
N SER A 229 27.43 4.03 24.51
CA SER A 229 28.36 2.96 24.15
C SER A 229 27.62 1.70 23.67
N ALA A 230 26.51 1.36 24.32
CA ALA A 230 25.66 0.24 23.89
C ALA A 230 25.02 0.49 22.52
N LEU A 231 24.45 1.68 22.32
CA LEU A 231 23.90 2.14 21.04
C LEU A 231 24.94 2.08 19.93
N LYS A 232 26.15 2.59 20.19
CA LYS A 232 27.23 2.62 19.21
C LYS A 232 27.61 1.23 18.74
N ARG A 233 27.72 0.27 19.67
CA ARG A 233 28.00 -1.13 19.32
C ARG A 233 26.89 -1.72 18.43
N ASP A 234 25.62 -1.56 18.82
CA ASP A 234 24.49 -2.15 18.10
C ASP A 234 24.33 -1.54 16.69
N PHE A 235 24.50 -0.23 16.54
CA PHE A 235 24.43 0.43 15.23
C PHE A 235 25.63 0.15 14.33
N ILE A 236 26.84 0.00 14.88
CA ILE A 236 28.01 -0.40 14.10
C ILE A 236 27.80 -1.81 13.54
N ASP A 237 27.28 -2.73 14.35
CA ASP A 237 26.94 -4.09 13.90
C ASP A 237 25.92 -4.05 12.75
N LEU A 238 24.86 -3.27 12.91
CA LEU A 238 23.86 -3.08 11.85
C LEU A 238 24.46 -2.44 10.59
N SER A 239 25.23 -1.37 10.73
CA SER A 239 25.85 -0.67 9.60
C SER A 239 26.79 -1.58 8.81
N ASN A 240 27.63 -2.33 9.51
CA ASN A 240 28.58 -3.28 8.89
C ASN A 240 27.83 -4.38 8.13
N ARG A 241 26.65 -4.78 8.62
CA ARG A 241 25.84 -5.81 7.98
C ARG A 241 25.14 -5.34 6.71
N PHE A 242 24.59 -4.12 6.71
CA PHE A 242 23.80 -3.62 5.59
C PHE A 242 24.63 -2.89 4.52
N ASN A 243 25.81 -2.37 4.89
CA ASN A 243 26.75 -1.67 4.00
C ASN A 243 26.05 -0.70 3.03
N CYS A 244 25.32 0.26 3.60
CA CYS A 244 24.49 1.17 2.83
C CYS A 244 25.29 2.08 1.93
N MET A 245 25.29 1.78 0.63
CA MET A 245 25.73 2.72 -0.38
C MET A 245 24.76 3.90 -0.39
N SER A 246 25.26 5.09 -0.07
CA SER A 246 24.48 6.30 -0.21
C SER A 246 24.23 6.58 -1.69
N SER A 247 23.17 7.34 -2.00
CA SER A 247 22.91 7.82 -3.36
C SER A 247 24.07 8.65 -3.94
N ASP A 248 24.90 9.25 -3.07
CA ASP A 248 26.10 9.99 -3.48
C ASP A 248 27.21 9.03 -3.97
N ASP A 249 27.29 7.82 -3.41
CA ASP A 249 28.28 6.79 -3.80
C ASP A 249 28.01 6.21 -5.20
N LEU A 250 26.77 6.29 -5.69
CA LEU A 250 26.41 5.85 -7.05
C LEU A 250 26.90 6.81 -8.13
N ASN A 251 26.99 8.12 -7.84
CA ASN A 251 27.61 9.10 -8.74
C ASN A 251 29.15 9.06 -8.66
N ILE A 252 29.71 8.66 -7.51
CA ILE A 252 31.16 8.55 -7.31
C ILE A 252 31.74 7.29 -7.94
N LYS A 253 30.97 6.23 -8.19
CA LYS A 253 31.49 5.00 -8.85
C LYS A 253 32.02 5.20 -10.27
N ASN A 254 31.76 6.34 -10.91
CA ASN A 254 32.41 6.73 -12.17
C ASN A 254 33.79 7.38 -11.99
N ASN A 255 34.18 7.71 -10.75
CA ASN A 255 35.50 8.18 -10.37
C ASN A 255 36.12 7.22 -9.36
N MET A 256 37.05 6.43 -9.85
CA MET A 256 37.84 5.43 -9.16
C MET A 256 38.69 6.02 -8.02
N PHE A 257 38.09 6.32 -6.87
CA PHE A 257 38.78 6.58 -5.62
C PHE A 257 38.01 5.97 -4.44
N SER A 258 38.75 5.31 -3.56
CA SER A 258 38.29 4.72 -2.31
C SER A 258 37.47 5.73 -1.51
N VAL A 259 36.20 5.42 -1.24
CA VAL A 259 35.43 6.11 -0.20
C VAL A 259 36.14 5.79 1.12
N ASP A 260 36.85 6.78 1.68
CA ASP A 260 37.66 6.62 2.88
C ASP A 260 36.77 6.14 4.04
N THR A 261 37.15 5.03 4.65
CA THR A 261 36.49 4.42 5.82
C THR A 261 36.33 5.39 7.01
N ILE A 262 37.11 6.47 7.02
CA ILE A 262 37.08 7.55 8.01
C ILE A 262 35.78 8.38 7.92
N ASP A 263 35.28 8.64 6.71
CA ASP A 263 34.08 9.47 6.51
C ASP A 263 32.81 8.72 6.94
N THR A 264 32.75 7.42 6.64
CA THR A 264 31.66 6.54 7.10
C THR A 264 31.62 6.43 8.62
N ALA A 265 32.78 6.26 9.28
CA ALA A 265 32.85 6.18 10.74
C ALA A 265 32.42 7.50 11.42
N TYR A 266 32.83 8.65 10.87
CA TYR A 266 32.42 9.97 11.36
C TYR A 266 30.93 10.24 11.15
N LYS A 267 30.38 9.85 9.99
CA LYS A 267 28.95 9.92 9.68
C LYS A 267 28.13 9.06 10.65
N ILE A 268 28.54 7.81 10.88
CA ILE A 268 27.90 6.93 11.87
C ILE A 268 27.96 7.54 13.27
N ASP A 269 29.12 8.06 13.70
CA ASP A 269 29.26 8.69 15.02
C ASP A 269 28.35 9.93 15.18
N THR A 270 28.20 10.72 14.12
CA THR A 270 27.30 11.88 14.09
C THR A 270 25.83 11.46 14.18
N ILE A 271 25.42 10.47 13.39
CA ILE A 271 24.06 9.93 13.42
C ILE A 271 23.76 9.35 14.82
N LEU A 272 24.70 8.60 15.39
CA LEU A 272 24.58 8.01 16.71
C LEU A 272 24.44 9.04 17.82
N LYS A 273 25.22 10.12 17.78
CA LYS A 273 25.09 11.24 18.71
C LYS A 273 23.70 11.87 18.63
N ASN A 274 23.17 12.05 17.41
CA ASN A 274 21.82 12.58 17.21
C ASN A 274 20.76 11.63 17.76
N ILE A 275 20.82 10.33 17.43
CA ILE A 275 19.88 9.32 17.93
C ILE A 275 19.95 9.23 19.46
N SER A 276 21.16 9.23 20.03
CA SER A 276 21.36 9.12 21.47
C SER A 276 20.85 10.34 22.21
N PHE A 277 21.10 11.55 21.67
CA PHE A 277 20.56 12.78 22.23
C PHE A 277 19.03 12.76 22.29
N LEU A 278 18.37 12.31 21.21
CA LEU A 278 16.93 12.17 21.18
C LEU A 278 16.46 11.18 22.26
N ILE A 279 17.05 9.98 22.28
CA ILE A 279 16.74 8.92 23.24
C ILE A 279 16.90 9.39 24.71
N TYR A 280 17.88 10.24 24.99
CA TYR A 280 18.08 10.81 26.32
C TYR A 280 16.95 11.76 26.72
N GLN A 281 16.46 12.57 25.78
CA GLN A 281 15.39 13.53 26.00
C GLN A 281 14.00 12.87 26.11
N GLU A 282 13.77 11.74 25.44
CA GLU A 282 12.49 11.04 25.49
C GLU A 282 12.20 10.40 26.85
N SER A 283 10.94 10.41 27.28
CA SER A 283 10.47 9.69 28.45
C SER A 283 10.58 8.17 28.29
N ASN A 284 10.55 7.43 29.40
CA ASN A 284 10.48 5.95 29.35
C ASN A 284 9.26 5.46 28.54
N TYR A 285 8.16 6.20 28.59
CA TYR A 285 6.93 5.87 27.89
C TYR A 285 7.06 6.01 26.36
N GLU A 286 7.73 7.07 25.89
CA GLU A 286 8.06 7.30 24.48
C GLU A 286 9.06 6.26 23.96
N LEU A 287 10.08 5.92 24.75
CA LEU A 287 11.03 4.85 24.39
C LEU A 287 10.36 3.47 24.33
N GLU A 288 9.42 3.19 25.22
CA GLU A 288 8.59 1.98 25.14
C GLU A 288 7.70 1.97 23.89
N ALA A 289 7.20 3.14 23.46
CA ALA A 289 6.50 3.28 22.20
C ALA A 289 7.39 2.88 21.01
N LEU A 290 8.62 3.42 20.93
CA LEU A 290 9.61 3.08 19.91
C LEU A 290 10.04 1.61 19.94
N ALA A 291 10.16 1.02 21.14
CA ALA A 291 10.45 -0.40 21.33
C ALA A 291 9.32 -1.32 20.85
N SER A 292 8.07 -0.83 20.93
CA SER A 292 6.88 -1.54 20.44
C SER A 292 6.59 -1.30 18.95
N ALA A 293 7.20 -0.27 18.36
CA ALA A 293 7.05 0.10 16.96
C ALA A 293 7.56 -1.00 16.03
N ARG A 294 6.92 -1.15 14.87
CA ARG A 294 7.48 -1.91 13.75
C ARG A 294 8.27 -0.99 12.84
N TYR A 295 9.33 -1.53 12.26
CA TYR A 295 10.20 -0.86 11.31
C TYR A 295 10.15 -1.60 9.97
N CYS A 296 10.08 -0.85 8.88
CA CYS A 296 10.00 -1.41 7.53
C CYS A 296 10.57 -0.42 6.50
N LEU A 297 10.85 -0.92 5.31
CA LEU A 297 11.09 -0.12 4.12
C LEU A 297 9.82 0.65 3.74
N SER A 298 9.99 1.88 3.26
CA SER A 298 8.87 2.71 2.80
C SER A 298 8.09 2.05 1.65
N ASN A 299 8.75 1.22 0.84
CA ASN A 299 8.15 0.46 -0.26
C ASN A 299 8.71 -0.98 -0.31
N SER A 300 8.10 -1.82 -1.14
CA SER A 300 8.65 -3.14 -1.47
C SER A 300 10.06 -3.03 -2.08
N PRO A 301 11.02 -3.89 -1.69
CA PRO A 301 12.42 -3.82 -2.15
C PRO A 301 12.63 -4.08 -3.66
N VAL A 302 11.57 -4.36 -4.41
CA VAL A 302 11.62 -4.58 -5.87
C VAL A 302 11.58 -3.29 -6.67
N LEU A 303 11.11 -2.20 -6.06
CA LEU A 303 10.98 -0.94 -6.77
C LEU A 303 12.37 -0.30 -6.97
N MET A 304 12.60 0.28 -8.15
CA MET A 304 13.89 0.90 -8.53
C MET A 304 14.31 2.09 -7.65
N PHE A 305 13.44 2.59 -6.79
CA PHE A 305 13.79 3.60 -5.79
C PHE A 305 14.30 2.89 -4.55
N GLN A 306 15.51 3.22 -4.09
CA GLN A 306 16.00 2.77 -2.79
C GLN A 306 14.97 3.17 -1.72
N PRO A 307 14.24 2.21 -1.14
CA PRO A 307 13.21 2.55 -0.17
C PRO A 307 13.88 2.94 1.15
N ASN A 308 13.31 3.93 1.84
CA ASN A 308 13.85 4.38 3.12
C ASN A 308 13.43 3.40 4.21
N PHE A 309 14.39 2.89 4.99
CA PHE A 309 14.07 2.13 6.20
C PHE A 309 13.77 3.07 7.37
N GLY A 310 12.71 2.79 8.11
CA GLY A 310 12.36 3.57 9.29
C GLY A 310 11.19 2.95 10.05
N ILE A 311 10.58 3.72 10.95
CA ILE A 311 9.30 3.35 11.54
C ILE A 311 8.32 3.10 10.41
N CYS A 312 7.59 1.98 10.49
CA CYS A 312 6.70 1.50 9.43
C CYS A 312 5.41 2.32 9.34
N SER A 313 5.47 3.64 9.33
CA SER A 313 4.35 4.56 9.49
C SER A 313 3.33 4.58 8.36
N GLY A 314 3.74 4.15 7.17
CA GLY A 314 2.99 4.34 5.96
C GLY A 314 2.90 5.79 5.50
N ASN A 315 1.92 6.06 4.63
CA ASN A 315 1.78 7.31 3.89
C ASN A 315 0.74 8.27 4.49
N ILE A 316 0.00 7.85 5.51
CA ILE A 316 -1.01 8.68 6.18
C ILE A 316 -0.41 9.38 7.41
N TYR A 317 -0.40 10.70 7.38
CA TYR A 317 -0.12 11.53 8.55
C TYR A 317 -1.42 12.17 9.06
N PRO A 318 -1.58 12.37 10.38
CA PRO A 318 -2.81 12.96 10.94
C PRO A 318 -3.15 14.35 10.43
N ASP A 319 -2.14 15.12 9.99
CA ASP A 319 -2.33 16.44 9.39
C ASP A 319 -2.81 16.38 7.93
N ASP A 320 -2.84 15.18 7.34
CA ASP A 320 -3.32 14.97 5.98
C ASP A 320 -4.85 14.89 5.96
N SER A 321 -5.47 16.05 5.82
CA SER A 321 -6.93 16.28 5.82
C SER A 321 -7.75 15.43 4.84
N LEU A 322 -7.09 14.71 3.92
CA LEU A 322 -7.71 13.87 2.90
C LEU A 322 -8.03 12.44 3.38
N ASN A 323 -7.44 11.99 4.50
CA ASN A 323 -7.54 10.60 4.93
C ASN A 323 -8.60 10.41 6.02
N GLN A 324 -9.64 9.62 5.72
CA GLN A 324 -10.64 9.23 6.72
C GLN A 324 -10.08 8.11 7.59
N ILE A 325 -9.68 8.45 8.82
CA ILE A 325 -9.32 7.47 9.85
C ILE A 325 -10.61 6.85 10.41
N TYR A 326 -10.70 5.52 10.38
CA TYR A 326 -11.79 4.76 10.98
C TYR A 326 -11.26 3.44 11.55
N VAL A 327 -11.39 3.26 12.86
CA VAL A 327 -11.03 2.02 13.55
C VAL A 327 -12.30 1.41 14.10
N GLY A 328 -12.77 0.32 13.47
CA GLY A 328 -13.94 -0.42 13.93
C GLY A 328 -13.65 -1.30 15.14
N SER A 329 -14.68 -1.69 15.89
CA SER A 329 -14.56 -2.72 16.92
C SER A 329 -14.31 -4.12 16.34
N ASN A 330 -13.82 -5.06 17.14
CA ASN A 330 -13.69 -6.47 16.71
C ASN A 330 -15.03 -7.05 16.22
N GLN A 331 -16.15 -6.63 16.81
CA GLN A 331 -17.49 -7.04 16.38
C GLN A 331 -17.82 -6.50 14.98
N GLU A 332 -17.45 -5.25 14.67
CA GLU A 332 -17.62 -4.67 13.33
C GLU A 332 -16.74 -5.37 12.30
N ILE A 333 -15.50 -5.74 12.66
CA ILE A 333 -14.59 -6.52 11.80
C ILE A 333 -15.21 -7.88 11.45
N GLU A 334 -15.75 -8.60 12.44
CA GLU A 334 -16.43 -9.89 12.22
C GLU A 334 -17.69 -9.74 11.36
N GLN A 335 -18.49 -8.69 11.58
CA GLN A 335 -19.67 -8.40 10.75
C GLN A 335 -19.28 -8.10 9.30
N ARG A 336 -18.23 -7.32 9.09
CA ARG A 336 -17.64 -7.09 7.75
C ARG A 336 -17.12 -8.37 7.12
N GLY A 337 -16.51 -9.25 7.91
CA GLY A 337 -16.12 -10.59 7.47
C GLY A 337 -17.29 -11.38 6.88
N LYS A 338 -18.44 -11.38 7.55
CA LYS A 338 -19.66 -12.03 7.03
C LYS A 338 -20.13 -11.42 5.72
N ARG A 339 -20.03 -10.09 5.57
CA ARG A 339 -20.36 -9.39 4.31
C ARG A 339 -19.38 -9.72 3.20
N LEU A 340 -18.07 -9.76 3.49
CA LEU A 340 -17.04 -10.21 2.56
C LEU A 340 -17.32 -11.64 2.09
N THR A 341 -17.64 -12.55 3.00
CA THR A 341 -18.05 -13.92 2.65
C THR A 341 -19.27 -13.93 1.73
N SER A 342 -20.30 -13.12 2.01
CA SER A 342 -21.50 -12.99 1.17
C SER A 342 -21.15 -12.51 -0.25
N ILE A 343 -20.32 -11.47 -0.36
CA ILE A 343 -19.80 -10.93 -1.62
C ILE A 343 -19.06 -12.02 -2.41
N LEU A 344 -18.12 -12.72 -1.76
CA LEU A 344 -17.30 -13.75 -2.39
C LEU A 344 -18.15 -14.94 -2.86
N LYS A 345 -19.10 -15.41 -2.05
CA LYS A 345 -20.04 -16.48 -2.43
C LYS A 345 -20.91 -16.06 -3.61
N LYS A 346 -21.39 -14.82 -3.62
CA LYS A 346 -22.18 -14.29 -4.74
C LYS A 346 -21.37 -14.25 -6.04
N VAL A 347 -20.14 -13.73 -5.98
CA VAL A 347 -19.21 -13.67 -7.11
C VAL A 347 -18.84 -15.07 -7.61
N ASN A 348 -18.67 -16.03 -6.70
CA ASN A 348 -18.28 -17.40 -7.03
C ASN A 348 -19.47 -18.36 -7.24
N SER A 349 -20.72 -17.90 -7.16
CA SER A 349 -21.92 -18.73 -7.26
C SER A 349 -22.01 -19.59 -8.53
N ARG A 350 -21.29 -19.22 -9.59
CA ARG A 350 -21.19 -19.94 -10.87
C ARG A 350 -19.81 -20.52 -11.14
N GLY A 351 -18.92 -20.56 -10.16
CA GLY A 351 -17.53 -21.01 -10.32
C GLY A 351 -16.66 -20.11 -11.22
N ILE A 352 -17.12 -18.88 -11.48
CA ILE A 352 -16.50 -17.90 -12.38
C ILE A 352 -15.40 -17.06 -11.71
N LEU A 353 -15.23 -17.16 -10.38
CA LEU A 353 -14.09 -16.57 -9.68
C LEU A 353 -12.82 -17.33 -10.07
N LYS A 354 -11.87 -16.61 -10.69
CA LYS A 354 -10.62 -17.19 -11.21
C LYS A 354 -9.44 -16.98 -10.28
N PHE A 355 -9.40 -15.85 -9.59
CA PHE A 355 -8.27 -15.44 -8.78
C PHE A 355 -8.73 -14.47 -7.70
N VAL A 356 -8.12 -14.58 -6.53
CA VAL A 356 -8.27 -13.63 -5.43
C VAL A 356 -6.87 -13.16 -5.03
N SER A 357 -6.65 -11.86 -5.05
CA SER A 357 -5.54 -11.21 -4.36
C SER A 357 -6.02 -10.61 -3.06
N VAL A 358 -5.09 -10.50 -2.11
CA VAL A 358 -5.28 -9.78 -0.86
C VAL A 358 -4.14 -8.77 -0.75
N ALA A 359 -4.48 -7.49 -0.77
CA ALA A 359 -3.56 -6.39 -0.57
C ALA A 359 -3.41 -6.14 0.93
N ARG A 360 -2.19 -6.33 1.44
CA ARG A 360 -1.86 -6.10 2.84
C ARG A 360 -1.36 -4.67 3.02
N SER A 361 -2.14 -3.85 3.71
CA SER A 361 -1.95 -2.40 3.75
C SER A 361 -1.17 -1.92 4.98
N LEU A 362 -0.41 -2.84 5.59
CA LEU A 362 0.43 -2.58 6.74
C LEU A 362 1.60 -1.62 6.41
N ARG A 363 2.26 -1.82 5.26
CA ARG A 363 3.38 -0.98 4.82
C ARG A 363 2.91 0.44 4.48
N ASP A 364 1.72 0.54 3.90
CA ASP A 364 1.12 1.81 3.49
C ASP A 364 0.49 2.56 4.67
N GLY A 365 0.41 1.92 5.83
CA GLY A 365 -0.06 2.51 7.09
C GLY A 365 -1.56 2.76 7.10
N TYR A 366 -2.33 1.91 6.41
CA TYR A 366 -3.79 1.93 6.45
C TYR A 366 -4.33 0.88 7.43
N THR A 367 -3.67 -0.27 7.64
CA THR A 367 -4.23 -1.31 8.53
C THR A 367 -4.12 -0.95 10.03
N PRO A 368 -5.22 -1.00 10.83
CA PRO A 368 -5.16 -0.88 12.29
C PRO A 368 -4.32 -2.00 12.90
N ARG A 369 -3.09 -1.67 13.34
CA ARG A 369 -2.07 -2.69 13.66
C ARG A 369 -2.45 -3.60 14.81
N HIS A 370 -3.17 -3.04 15.79
CA HIS A 370 -3.66 -3.77 16.95
C HIS A 370 -4.77 -4.77 16.60
N GLN A 371 -5.40 -4.64 15.42
CA GLN A 371 -6.44 -5.53 14.90
C GLN A 371 -6.02 -6.31 13.66
N GLN A 372 -4.82 -6.09 13.13
CA GLN A 372 -4.31 -6.69 11.90
C GLN A 372 -4.52 -8.21 11.89
N ARG A 373 -4.17 -8.91 12.97
CA ARG A 373 -4.36 -10.36 13.09
C ARG A 373 -5.83 -10.77 13.01
N THR A 374 -6.72 -10.02 13.63
CA THR A 374 -8.17 -10.25 13.55
C THR A 374 -8.66 -10.08 12.11
N ILE A 375 -8.22 -9.02 11.43
CA ILE A 375 -8.57 -8.74 10.02
C ILE A 375 -8.08 -9.86 9.10
N GLU A 376 -6.79 -10.22 9.17
CA GLU A 376 -6.18 -11.28 8.34
C GLU A 376 -6.90 -12.63 8.55
N ASN A 377 -7.22 -12.98 9.80
CA ASN A 377 -7.98 -14.20 10.12
C ASN A 377 -9.40 -14.19 9.53
N VAL A 378 -10.09 -13.06 9.61
CA VAL A 378 -11.43 -12.90 9.05
C VAL A 378 -11.39 -13.04 7.52
N ILE A 379 -10.43 -12.41 6.84
CA ILE A 379 -10.25 -12.56 5.40
C ILE A 379 -9.99 -14.04 5.05
N GLN A 380 -9.06 -14.70 5.73
CA GLN A 380 -8.75 -16.10 5.50
C GLN A 380 -9.99 -17.00 5.67
N LYS A 381 -10.74 -16.81 6.76
CA LYS A 381 -11.97 -17.55 7.03
C LYS A 381 -13.02 -17.31 5.95
N SER A 382 -13.21 -16.07 5.49
CA SER A 382 -14.13 -15.75 4.39
C SER A 382 -13.77 -16.46 3.08
N LEU A 383 -12.48 -16.56 2.78
CA LEU A 383 -11.99 -17.29 1.62
C LEU A 383 -12.26 -18.80 1.76
N GLU A 384 -11.87 -19.39 2.89
CA GLU A 384 -12.07 -20.82 3.21
C GLU A 384 -13.54 -21.22 3.13
N GLU A 385 -14.43 -20.46 3.76
CA GLU A 385 -15.88 -20.68 3.70
C GLU A 385 -16.42 -20.60 2.26
N THR A 386 -15.90 -19.66 1.45
CA THR A 386 -16.30 -19.54 0.04
C THR A 386 -15.84 -20.73 -0.79
N ALA A 387 -14.63 -21.22 -0.54
CA ALA A 387 -14.08 -22.36 -1.26
C ALA A 387 -14.77 -23.67 -0.90
N LEU A 388 -15.12 -23.87 0.38
CA LEU A 388 -15.90 -25.01 0.85
C LEU A 388 -17.26 -25.10 0.16
N VAL A 389 -17.99 -23.98 0.05
CA VAL A 389 -19.28 -23.94 -0.67
C VAL A 389 -19.15 -24.33 -2.13
N CYS A 390 -18.00 -24.09 -2.74
CA CYS A 390 -17.74 -24.43 -4.14
C CYS A 390 -17.02 -25.76 -4.34
N ASN A 391 -16.84 -26.56 -3.28
CA ASN A 391 -16.06 -27.81 -3.28
C ASN A 391 -14.67 -27.64 -3.93
N LYS A 392 -14.01 -26.51 -3.68
CA LYS A 392 -12.67 -26.19 -4.17
C LYS A 392 -11.68 -26.16 -3.02
N LYS A 393 -10.43 -26.56 -3.29
CA LYS A 393 -9.30 -26.29 -2.39
C LYS A 393 -8.69 -24.94 -2.73
N ILE A 394 -8.37 -24.15 -1.71
CA ILE A 394 -7.64 -22.90 -1.90
C ILE A 394 -6.15 -23.22 -1.97
N LYS A 395 -5.50 -22.71 -3.01
CA LYS A 395 -4.04 -22.67 -3.07
C LYS A 395 -3.59 -21.25 -2.75
N ILE A 396 -3.06 -21.06 -1.55
CA ILE A 396 -2.52 -19.76 -1.12
C ILE A 396 -1.09 -19.64 -1.63
N LYS A 397 -0.79 -18.52 -2.29
CA LYS A 397 0.56 -18.14 -2.69
C LYS A 397 0.87 -16.76 -2.08
N TYR A 398 1.90 -16.72 -1.25
CA TYR A 398 2.38 -15.48 -0.66
C TYR A 398 3.32 -14.77 -1.64
N ASP A 399 3.24 -13.45 -1.70
CA ASP A 399 4.24 -12.64 -2.38
C ASP A 399 5.60 -12.86 -1.69
N LYS A 400 6.66 -13.05 -2.49
CA LYS A 400 8.03 -13.18 -1.99
C LYS A 400 8.54 -11.88 -1.34
N HIS A 401 7.86 -10.77 -1.61
CA HIS A 401 8.12 -9.43 -1.07
C HIS A 401 7.08 -8.97 -0.05
N LEU A 402 6.20 -9.88 0.41
CA LEU A 402 5.29 -9.59 1.50
C LEU A 402 6.11 -9.18 2.73
N LEU A 403 5.76 -8.06 3.36
CA LEU A 403 6.41 -7.58 4.57
C LEU A 403 6.40 -8.67 5.66
N PHE A 404 7.55 -9.02 6.24
CA PHE A 404 7.71 -10.15 7.17
C PHE A 404 7.35 -11.55 6.61
N GLY A 405 7.14 -11.65 5.30
CA GLY A 405 6.88 -12.89 4.55
C GLY A 405 5.63 -13.64 5.00
N LYS A 406 5.56 -14.93 4.64
CA LYS A 406 4.48 -15.84 5.07
C LYS A 406 4.36 -15.91 6.60
N LYS A 407 5.47 -15.82 7.34
CA LYS A 407 5.44 -15.86 8.80
C LYS A 407 4.76 -14.62 9.38
N GLY A 408 4.87 -13.48 8.71
CA GLY A 408 4.22 -12.23 9.10
C GLY A 408 2.71 -12.19 8.90
N TRP A 409 2.15 -13.15 8.18
CA TRP A 409 0.73 -13.37 8.00
C TRP A 409 0.25 -14.24 9.18
N VAL A 410 -0.60 -13.69 10.05
CA VAL A 410 -1.17 -14.35 11.24
C VAL A 410 -0.20 -14.55 12.44
N LEU A 411 0.81 -13.68 12.63
CA LEU A 411 1.56 -13.61 13.90
C LEU A 411 0.74 -12.90 15.00
#